data_AF-A0A0U2N8P7-F1
#
_entry.id   AF-A0A0U2N8P7-F1
#
_cell.length_a   1.000
_cell.length_b   1.000
_cell.length_c   1.000
_cell.angle_alpha   90.00
_cell.angle_beta   90.00
_cell.angle_gamma   90.00
#
_symmetry.space_group_name_H-M   'P 1'
#
loop_
_entity.id
_entity.type
_entity.pdbx_description
1 polymer ?
#
loop_
_entity_poly.entity_id
_entity_poly.type
_entity_poly.pdbx_seq_one_letter_code
_entity_poly.pdbx_strand_id
1 'polypeptide(L)' 'MVTVPKKVLEGLEAVRRLGAVNMLDRPGVIHWADKLGYPETAQWIRENPKKYSEGVFTGFEAES' A
#
# COMPACT_ATOMS: atom_id res chain seq x y z
N MET A 1 10.72 3.49 -8.80
CA MET A 1 9.86 2.42 -8.29
C MET A 1 10.36 2.04 -6.91
N VAL A 2 9.45 1.70 -6.01
CA VAL A 2 9.75 1.26 -4.64
C VAL A 2 9.53 -0.24 -4.55
N THR A 3 10.59 -0.99 -4.24
CA THR A 3 10.53 -2.43 -4.01
C THR A 3 9.89 -2.72 -2.64
N VAL A 4 8.91 -3.62 -2.62
CA VAL A 4 8.17 -4.00 -1.42
C VAL A 4 7.97 -5.52 -1.33
N PRO A 5 7.75 -6.09 -0.15
CA PRO A 5 7.39 -7.50 -0.03
C PRO A 5 6.16 -7.83 -0.88
N LYS A 6 6.11 -9.02 -1.48
CA LYS A 6 5.03 -9.43 -2.38
C LYS A 6 3.62 -9.25 -1.77
N LYS A 7 3.44 -9.65 -0.51
CA LYS A 7 2.18 -9.46 0.23
C LYS A 7 1.77 -7.99 0.36
N VAL A 8 2.75 -7.08 0.53
CA VAL A 8 2.50 -5.64 0.62
C VAL A 8 1.96 -5.14 -0.72
N LEU A 9 2.59 -5.54 -1.84
CA LEU A 9 2.14 -5.19 -3.19
C LEU A 9 0.71 -5.70 -3.46
N GLU A 10 0.42 -6.95 -3.12
CA GLU A 10 -0.91 -7.54 -3.28
C GLU A 10 -2.00 -6.71 -2.57
N GLY A 11 -1.75 -6.28 -1.33
CA GLY A 11 -2.69 -5.43 -0.60
C GLY A 11 -2.79 -4.01 -1.17
N LEU A 12 -1.69 -3.41 -1.61
CA LEU A 12 -1.71 -2.10 -2.27
C LEU A 12 -2.55 -2.12 -3.55
N GLU A 13 -2.40 -3.16 -4.36
CA GLU A 13 -3.20 -3.35 -5.55
C GLU A 13 -4.67 -3.66 -5.23
N ALA A 14 -4.95 -4.42 -4.15
CA ALA A 14 -6.31 -4.68 -3.71
C ALA A 14 -7.03 -3.38 -3.33
N VAL A 15 -6.38 -2.50 -2.55
CA VAL A 15 -6.94 -1.18 -2.21
C VAL A 15 -7.12 -0.32 -3.47
N ARG A 16 -6.15 -0.33 -4.39
CA ARG A 16 -6.25 0.42 -5.65
C ARG A 16 -7.41 -0.05 -6.52
N ARG A 17 -7.61 -1.37 -6.65
CA ARG A 17 -8.72 -1.97 -7.40
C ARG A 17 -10.07 -1.70 -6.74
N LEU A 18 -10.13 -1.63 -5.41
CA LEU A 18 -11.35 -1.28 -4.69
C LEU A 18 -11.86 0.12 -5.05
N GLY A 19 -10.96 1.09 -5.24
CA GLY A 19 -11.31 2.45 -5.66
C GLY A 19 -12.08 3.28 -4.62
N ALA A 20 -12.23 2.79 -3.38
CA ALA A 20 -12.95 3.47 -2.31
C ALA A 20 -12.14 4.58 -1.61
N VAL A 21 -10.86 4.72 -1.93
CA VAL A 21 -9.96 5.71 -1.33
C VAL A 21 -8.93 6.19 -2.36
N ASN A 22 -8.55 7.46 -2.27
CA ASN A 22 -7.44 7.98 -3.05
C ASN A 22 -6.12 7.44 -2.47
N MET A 23 -5.18 6.96 -3.29
CA MET A 23 -3.90 6.44 -2.80
C MET A 23 -3.03 7.51 -2.09
N LEU A 24 -3.31 8.80 -2.26
CA LEU A 24 -2.69 9.88 -1.49
C LEU A 24 -3.25 10.01 -0.06
N ASP A 25 -4.46 9.51 0.21
CA ASP A 25 -5.04 9.41 1.55
C ASP A 25 -4.47 8.20 2.29
N ARG A 26 -3.25 8.36 2.80
CA ARG A 26 -2.53 7.29 3.52
C ARG A 26 -3.35 6.72 4.69
N PRO A 27 -3.98 7.51 5.58
CA PRO A 27 -4.85 6.95 6.62
C PRO A 27 -5.99 6.09 6.07
N GLY A 28 -6.66 6.53 5.01
CA GLY A 28 -7.72 5.76 4.38
C GLY A 28 -7.22 4.47 3.70
N VAL A 29 -6.04 4.50 3.10
CA VAL A 29 -5.40 3.30 2.49
C VAL A 29 -5.05 2.27 3.56
N ILE A 30 -4.51 2.72 4.70
CA ILE A 30 -4.25 1.86 5.86
C ILE A 30 -5.57 1.22 6.34
N HIS A 31 -6.63 2.01 6.49
CA HIS A 31 -7.93 1.52 6.91
C HIS A 31 -8.47 0.44 5.97
N TRP A 32 -8.46 0.70 4.65
CA TRP A 32 -8.96 -0.25 3.67
C TRP A 32 -8.08 -1.49 3.52
N ALA A 33 -6.76 -1.36 3.66
CA ALA A 33 -5.87 -2.53 3.68
C ALA A 33 -6.23 -3.48 4.85
N ASP A 34 -6.43 -2.94 6.06
CA ASP A 34 -6.89 -3.75 7.21
C ASP A 34 -8.27 -4.39 6.94
N LYS A 35 -9.23 -3.62 6.38
CA LYS A 35 -10.58 -4.12 6.07
C LYS A 35 -10.63 -5.21 5.00
N LEU A 36 -9.70 -5.17 4.05
CA LEU A 36 -9.58 -6.15 2.98
C LEU A 36 -8.77 -7.40 3.39
N GLY A 37 -8.27 -7.46 4.62
CA GLY A 37 -7.49 -8.60 5.12
C GLY A 37 -6.01 -8.55 4.76
N TYR A 38 -5.44 -7.36 4.55
CA TYR A 38 -4.01 -7.14 4.30
C TYR A 38 -3.35 -6.35 5.44
N PRO A 39 -3.32 -6.88 6.68
CA PRO A 39 -2.74 -6.17 7.82
C PRO A 39 -1.23 -5.93 7.66
N GLU A 40 -0.50 -6.81 6.96
CA GLU A 40 0.91 -6.60 6.64
C GLU A 40 1.14 -5.38 5.74
N THR A 41 0.25 -5.13 4.78
CA THR A 41 0.27 -3.91 3.96
C THR A 41 0.02 -2.68 4.82
N ALA A 42 -1.02 -2.73 5.67
CA ALA A 42 -1.34 -1.62 6.55
C ALA A 42 -0.18 -1.29 7.51
N GLN A 43 0.46 -2.31 8.09
CA GLN A 43 1.64 -2.17 8.93
C GLN A 43 2.82 -1.58 8.16
N TRP A 44 3.12 -2.11 6.97
CA TRP A 44 4.23 -1.61 6.16
C TRP A 44 4.09 -0.12 5.84
N ILE A 45 2.87 0.34 5.51
CA ILE A 45 2.60 1.77 5.24
C ILE A 45 2.83 2.63 6.49
N ARG A 46 2.43 2.15 7.68
CA ARG A 46 2.65 2.86 8.95
C ARG A 46 4.14 3.01 9.25
N GLU A 47 4.92 1.97 9.01
CA GLU A 47 6.37 1.94 9.28
C GLU A 47 7.19 2.67 8.21
N ASN A 48 6.68 2.76 6.97
CA ASN A 48 7.41 3.28 5.82
C ASN A 48 6.70 4.48 5.14
N PRO A 49 6.32 5.54 5.87
CA PRO A 49 5.49 6.63 5.34
C PRO A 49 6.11 7.35 4.14
N LYS A 50 7.45 7.52 4.13
CA LYS A 50 8.18 8.17 3.03
C LYS A 50 8.22 7.28 1.78
N LYS A 51 8.57 6.01 1.93
CA LYS A 51 8.61 5.04 0.82
C LYS A 51 7.22 4.83 0.22
N TYR A 52 6.17 4.81 1.05
CA TYR A 52 4.80 4.76 0.57
C TYR A 52 4.49 5.96 -0.33
N SER A 53 4.75 7.19 0.13
CA SER A 53 4.54 8.39 -0.68
C SER A 53 5.33 8.34 -1.99
N GLU A 54 6.60 7.94 -1.95
CA GLU A 54 7.43 7.77 -3.15
C GLU A 54 6.85 6.74 -4.12
N GLY A 55 6.39 5.58 -3.63
CA GLY A 55 5.81 4.54 -4.46
C GLY A 55 4.45 4.91 -5.06
N VAL A 56 3.68 5.77 -4.40
CA VAL A 56 2.45 6.32 -5.00
C VAL A 56 2.75 7.13 -6.27
N PHE A 57 3.87 7.87 -6.30
CA PHE A 57 4.29 8.66 -7.46
C PHE A 57 5.13 7.86 -8.48
N THR A 58 5.97 6.93 -8.02
CA THR A 58 6.98 6.26 -8.87
C THR A 58 6.66 4.80 -9.19
N GLY A 59 5.58 4.26 -8.63
CA GLY A 59 5.20 2.85 -8.74
C GLY A 59 5.80 1.96 -7.65
N PHE A 60 5.18 0.81 -7.44
CA PHE A 60 5.63 -0.26 -6.54
C PHE A 60 5.95 -1.51 -7.35
N GLU A 61 6.93 -2.28 -6.89
CA GLU A 61 7.28 -3.58 -7.46
C GLU A 61 7.55 -4.59 -6.34
N ALA A 62 7.37 -5.88 -6.61
CA ALA A 62 7.65 -6.92 -5.63
C ALA A 62 9.16 -7.17 -5.52
N GLU A 63 9.63 -7.45 -4.31
CA GLU A 63 10.93 -8.06 -4.07
C GLU A 63 11.08 -9.34 -4.92
N SER A 64 12.29 -9.54 -5.46
CA SER A 64 12.63 -10.71 -6.30
C SER A 64 12.73 -12.00 -5.50
#